data_AF-R0IVL2-F1
#
_entry.id   AF-R0IVL2-F1
#
_cell.length_a   1.000
_cell.length_b   1.000
_cell.length_c   1.000
_cell.angle_alpha   90.00
_cell.angle_beta   90.00
_cell.angle_gamma   90.00
#
_symmetry.space_group_name_H-M   'P 1'
#
loop_
_entity.id
_entity.type
_entity.pdbx_description
1 polymer ?
#
loop_
_entity_poly.entity_id
_entity_poly.type
_entity_poly.pdbx_seq_one_letter_code
_entity_poly.pdbx_strand_id
1 'polypeptide(L)'
;MDPQTLHTLMTTVQSVEASLDTAPDSWPQHLEAIRSITAVFEITDTRPDDARRRWQLPLIRLAQRVAFADADHGPTTDMADWCLRQLLTLLPVYPNNVEILALMGRNWLLRAQKALASIAQAENGPCSMDTGQLHHAQLAASPLFEAQERLNGAHYVEARALLLPAIDYLERAVGAAKAQGSLNRALLSLAAEAFMSLGNVTSPRVHTRYFRHAMAHLRSATDLDGYALPVHLQQ
;
A
#
# COMPACT_ATOMS: atom_id res chain seq x y z
N MET A 1 4.16 31.10 -4.90
CA MET A 1 3.42 30.44 -6.00
C MET A 1 2.31 31.36 -6.43
N ASP A 2 2.12 31.55 -7.72
CA ASP A 2 1.08 32.41 -8.26
C ASP A 2 -0.33 31.80 -8.01
N PRO A 3 -1.31 32.55 -7.47
CA PRO A 3 -2.64 32.02 -7.18
C PRO A 3 -3.37 31.41 -8.38
N GLN A 4 -3.16 31.93 -9.60
CA GLN A 4 -3.81 31.38 -10.80
C GLN A 4 -3.23 30.01 -11.15
N THR A 5 -1.90 29.85 -11.09
CA THR A 5 -1.27 28.53 -11.30
C THR A 5 -1.76 27.46 -10.32
N LEU A 6 -1.94 27.82 -9.04
CA LEU A 6 -2.49 26.92 -8.03
C LEU A 6 -3.96 26.58 -8.31
N HIS A 7 -4.76 27.55 -8.72
CA HIS A 7 -6.17 27.32 -9.05
C HIS A 7 -6.32 26.36 -10.24
N THR A 8 -5.53 26.56 -11.29
CA THR A 8 -5.50 25.65 -12.45
C THR A 8 -5.07 24.25 -12.05
N LEU A 9 -4.01 24.13 -11.22
CA LEU A 9 -3.57 22.84 -10.68
C LEU A 9 -4.72 22.11 -9.97
N MET A 10 -5.37 22.77 -9.02
CA MET A 10 -6.41 22.12 -8.21
C MET A 10 -7.64 21.75 -9.03
N THR A 11 -8.00 22.56 -10.03
CA THR A 11 -9.09 22.24 -10.96
C THR A 11 -8.75 21.00 -11.79
N THR A 12 -7.53 20.89 -12.29
CA THR A 12 -7.07 19.71 -13.02
C THR A 12 -7.06 18.47 -12.12
N VAL A 13 -6.54 18.58 -10.89
CA VAL A 13 -6.54 17.47 -9.91
C VAL A 13 -7.97 16.96 -9.69
N GLN A 14 -8.92 17.85 -9.41
CA GLN A 14 -10.32 17.49 -9.19
C GLN A 14 -10.98 16.87 -10.42
N SER A 15 -10.70 17.41 -11.61
CA SER A 15 -11.24 16.86 -12.87
C SER A 15 -10.73 15.44 -13.14
N VAL A 16 -9.45 15.19 -12.91
CA VAL A 16 -8.87 13.86 -13.08
C VAL A 16 -9.42 12.89 -12.03
N GLU A 17 -9.53 13.31 -10.77
CA GLU A 17 -10.15 12.49 -9.71
C GLU A 17 -11.58 12.08 -10.08
N ALA A 18 -12.41 13.01 -10.52
CA ALA A 18 -13.80 12.72 -10.93
C ALA A 18 -13.86 11.78 -12.15
N SER A 19 -12.95 11.94 -13.11
CA SER A 19 -12.83 11.02 -14.25
C SER A 19 -12.48 9.61 -13.80
N LEU A 20 -11.51 9.46 -12.90
CA LEU A 20 -11.06 8.16 -12.40
C LEU A 20 -12.10 7.49 -11.49
N ASP A 21 -12.96 8.26 -10.82
CA ASP A 21 -14.07 7.72 -10.03
C ASP A 21 -15.16 7.13 -10.93
N THR A 22 -15.36 7.70 -12.12
CA THR A 22 -16.34 7.22 -13.09
C THR A 22 -15.79 6.08 -13.95
N ALA A 23 -14.53 6.17 -14.36
CA ALA A 23 -13.86 5.21 -15.23
C ALA A 23 -12.42 4.97 -14.73
N PRO A 24 -12.21 4.06 -13.75
CA PRO A 24 -10.89 3.79 -13.19
C PRO A 24 -9.85 3.36 -14.24
N ASP A 25 -10.29 2.59 -15.25
CA ASP A 25 -9.43 2.10 -16.34
C ASP A 25 -8.95 3.19 -17.30
N SER A 26 -9.48 4.42 -17.19
CA SER A 26 -9.05 5.56 -18.01
C SER A 26 -7.73 6.18 -17.52
N TRP A 27 -7.10 5.63 -16.47
CA TRP A 27 -5.85 6.15 -15.91
C TRP A 27 -4.71 6.37 -16.90
N PRO A 28 -4.51 5.56 -17.97
CA PRO A 28 -3.41 5.79 -18.91
C PRO A 28 -3.51 7.14 -19.62
N GLN A 29 -4.74 7.63 -19.84
CA GLN A 29 -5.02 8.90 -20.51
C GLN A 29 -4.56 10.11 -19.66
N HIS A 30 -4.44 9.92 -18.35
CA HIS A 30 -4.08 10.97 -17.40
C HIS A 30 -2.58 11.00 -17.08
N LEU A 31 -1.81 10.00 -17.49
CA LEU A 31 -0.39 9.86 -17.14
C LEU A 31 0.45 11.08 -17.52
N GLU A 32 0.32 11.55 -18.77
CA GLU A 32 1.13 12.66 -19.27
C GLU A 32 0.83 13.96 -18.51
N ALA A 33 -0.45 14.27 -18.31
CA ALA A 33 -0.88 15.45 -17.57
C ALA A 33 -0.33 15.44 -16.13
N ILE A 34 -0.42 14.30 -15.43
CA ILE A 34 0.10 14.18 -14.07
C ILE A 34 1.63 14.24 -14.05
N ARG A 35 2.33 13.65 -15.03
CA ARG A 35 3.79 13.79 -15.16
C ARG A 35 4.20 15.25 -15.32
N SER A 36 3.55 16.00 -16.22
CA SER A 36 3.82 17.42 -16.41
C SER A 36 3.59 18.22 -15.12
N ILE A 37 2.52 17.91 -14.37
CA ILE A 37 2.25 18.55 -13.08
C ILE A 37 3.36 18.21 -12.07
N THR A 38 3.66 16.93 -11.85
CA THR A 38 4.65 16.50 -10.85
C THR A 38 6.07 16.99 -11.15
N ALA A 39 6.41 17.22 -12.43
CA ALA A 39 7.66 17.83 -12.84
C ALA A 39 7.78 19.31 -12.47
N VAL A 40 6.67 20.05 -12.47
CA VAL A 40 6.63 21.47 -12.12
C VAL A 40 6.48 21.68 -10.61
N PHE A 41 5.71 20.81 -9.95
CA PHE A 41 5.34 20.97 -8.54
C PHE A 41 6.15 20.03 -7.63
N GLU A 42 7.44 20.30 -7.46
CA GLU A 42 8.25 19.64 -6.42
C GLU A 42 8.10 20.34 -5.06
N ILE A 43 7.87 19.54 -4.01
CA ILE A 43 7.84 20.00 -2.62
C ILE A 43 9.27 20.03 -2.11
N THR A 44 9.83 21.23 -2.03
CA THR A 44 11.20 21.48 -1.55
C THR A 44 11.23 22.31 -0.27
N ASP A 45 10.17 23.04 0.02
CA ASP A 45 10.07 23.88 1.22
C ASP A 45 9.61 23.05 2.42
N THR A 46 10.45 23.01 3.45
CA THR A 46 10.25 22.25 4.69
C THR A 46 9.69 23.11 5.84
N ARG A 47 9.27 24.35 5.57
CA ARG A 47 8.60 25.19 6.57
C ARG A 47 7.13 24.76 6.72
N PRO A 48 6.65 24.57 7.96
CA PRO A 48 5.22 24.31 8.19
C PRO A 48 4.36 25.42 7.60
N ASP A 49 3.39 25.02 6.77
CA ASP A 49 2.42 25.88 6.12
C ASP A 49 1.18 25.03 5.76
N ASP A 50 0.13 25.21 6.54
CA ASP A 50 -1.14 24.52 6.40
C ASP A 50 -1.89 24.87 5.11
N ALA A 51 -1.68 26.06 4.54
CA ALA A 51 -2.28 26.43 3.26
C ALA A 51 -1.60 25.68 2.11
N ARG A 52 -0.28 25.46 2.20
CA ARG A 52 0.44 24.64 1.20
C ARG A 52 0.08 23.17 1.28
N ARG A 53 -0.02 22.63 2.50
CA ARG A 53 -0.39 21.22 2.71
C ARG A 53 -1.71 20.86 2.02
N ARG A 54 -2.67 21.78 1.98
CA ARG A 54 -4.01 21.57 1.38
C ARG A 54 -4.00 21.23 -0.11
N TRP A 55 -3.00 21.68 -0.87
CA TRP A 55 -2.88 21.31 -2.28
C TRP A 55 -1.86 20.20 -2.52
N GLN A 56 -0.85 20.10 -1.65
CA GLN A 56 0.20 19.08 -1.75
C GLN A 56 -0.35 17.66 -1.55
N LEU A 57 -1.18 17.45 -0.52
CA LEU A 57 -1.68 16.10 -0.21
C LEU A 57 -2.65 15.56 -1.27
N PRO A 58 -3.63 16.33 -1.80
CA PRO A 58 -4.44 15.89 -2.92
C PRO A 58 -3.62 15.56 -4.17
N LEU A 59 -2.61 16.38 -4.49
CA LEU A 59 -1.73 16.09 -5.63
C LEU A 59 -0.97 14.78 -5.45
N ILE A 60 -0.38 14.56 -4.27
CA ILE A 60 0.33 13.30 -3.96
C ILE A 60 -0.63 12.11 -4.03
N ARG A 61 -1.85 12.26 -3.48
CA ARG A 61 -2.87 11.21 -3.49
C ARG A 61 -3.28 10.83 -4.91
N LEU A 62 -3.54 11.82 -5.76
CA LEU A 62 -3.88 11.60 -7.16
C LEU A 62 -2.72 10.95 -7.92
N ALA A 63 -1.50 11.48 -7.78
CA ALA A 63 -0.32 10.90 -8.40
C ALA A 63 -0.10 9.45 -7.95
N GLN A 64 -0.29 9.14 -6.66
CA GLN A 64 -0.21 7.77 -6.16
C GLN A 64 -1.32 6.89 -6.74
N ARG A 65 -2.55 7.38 -6.87
CA ARG A 65 -3.65 6.62 -7.50
C ARG A 65 -3.30 6.24 -8.95
N VAL A 66 -2.76 7.16 -9.73
CA VAL A 66 -2.35 6.92 -11.12
C VAL A 66 -1.11 6.02 -11.19
N ALA A 67 -0.11 6.27 -10.35
CA ALA A 67 1.15 5.51 -10.35
C ALA A 67 0.96 4.02 -10.06
N PHE A 68 -0.07 3.68 -9.28
CA PHE A 68 -0.36 2.32 -8.84
C PHE A 68 -1.71 1.81 -9.36
N ALA A 69 -2.22 2.38 -10.47
CA ALA A 69 -3.49 1.94 -11.05
C ALA A 69 -3.45 0.48 -11.53
N ASP A 70 -2.27 -0.02 -11.90
CA ASP A 70 -2.01 -1.42 -12.25
C ASP A 70 -0.88 -2.01 -11.38
N ALA A 71 -1.04 -1.96 -10.06
CA ALA A 71 0.00 -2.33 -9.11
C ALA A 71 0.46 -3.80 -9.22
N ASP A 72 -0.40 -4.69 -9.74
CA ASP A 72 -0.12 -6.12 -9.92
C ASP A 72 0.92 -6.37 -11.03
N HIS A 73 0.90 -5.58 -12.11
CA HIS A 73 1.93 -5.63 -13.14
C HIS A 73 3.14 -4.73 -12.82
N GLY A 74 2.96 -3.83 -11.84
CA GLY A 74 3.98 -2.97 -11.27
C GLY A 74 3.65 -1.49 -11.45
N PRO A 75 4.22 -0.63 -10.58
CA PRO A 75 3.92 0.79 -10.63
C PRO A 75 4.55 1.49 -11.84
N THR A 76 3.97 2.65 -12.19
CA THR A 76 4.67 3.68 -12.94
C THR A 76 5.78 4.28 -12.05
N THR A 77 6.99 3.72 -12.17
CA THR A 77 8.12 3.92 -11.24
C THR A 77 8.46 5.38 -10.97
N ASP A 78 8.55 6.21 -12.02
CA ASP A 78 8.90 7.63 -11.90
C ASP A 78 7.92 8.39 -10.98
N MET A 79 6.62 8.12 -11.15
CA MET A 79 5.57 8.77 -10.37
C MET A 79 5.46 8.18 -8.96
N ALA A 80 5.63 6.87 -8.81
CA ALA A 80 5.67 6.21 -7.50
C ALA A 80 6.83 6.72 -6.64
N ASP A 81 8.01 6.91 -7.25
CA ASP A 81 9.22 7.43 -6.60
C ASP A 81 9.06 8.91 -6.28
N TRP A 82 8.47 9.70 -7.18
CA TRP A 82 8.10 11.08 -6.88
C TRP A 82 7.20 11.17 -5.64
N CYS A 83 6.14 10.35 -5.56
CA CYS A 83 5.23 10.34 -4.41
C CYS A 83 5.98 10.04 -3.10
N LEU A 84 6.86 9.04 -3.11
CA LEU A 84 7.64 8.66 -1.93
C LEU A 84 8.60 9.80 -1.51
N ARG A 85 9.31 10.43 -2.47
CA ARG A 85 10.17 11.59 -2.21
C ARG A 85 9.38 12.73 -1.57
N GLN A 86 8.22 13.09 -2.13
CA GLN A 86 7.40 14.17 -1.59
C GLN A 86 6.94 13.88 -0.15
N LEU A 87 6.51 12.65 0.14
CA LEU A 87 6.09 12.25 1.48
C LEU A 87 7.26 12.26 2.47
N LEU A 88 8.45 11.83 2.05
CA LEU A 88 9.67 11.90 2.88
C LEU A 88 10.09 13.35 3.17
N THR A 89 9.85 14.28 2.27
CA THR A 89 10.06 15.72 2.53
C THR A 89 9.06 16.27 3.55
N LEU A 90 7.79 15.84 3.47
CA LEU A 90 6.72 16.33 4.36
C LEU A 90 6.75 15.71 5.75
N LEU A 91 7.22 14.47 5.90
CA LEU A 91 7.17 13.75 7.18
C LEU A 91 7.90 14.46 8.33
N PRO A 92 9.14 15.00 8.16
CA PRO A 92 9.80 15.72 9.24
C PRO A 92 9.07 17.01 9.65
N VAL A 93 8.34 17.63 8.72
CA VAL A 93 7.57 18.86 8.94
C VAL A 93 6.29 18.55 9.72
N TYR A 94 5.64 17.42 9.44
CA TYR A 94 4.38 16.99 10.04
C TYR A 94 4.43 15.52 10.51
N PRO A 95 5.21 15.21 11.55
CA PRO A 95 5.55 13.82 11.92
C PRO A 95 4.35 12.98 12.40
N ASN A 96 3.30 13.64 12.89
CA ASN A 96 2.07 13.01 13.39
C ASN A 96 0.87 13.28 12.48
N ASN A 97 1.09 13.75 11.25
CA ASN A 97 -0.01 13.93 10.31
C ASN A 97 -0.49 12.57 9.80
N VAL A 98 -1.74 12.24 10.12
CA VAL A 98 -2.36 10.95 9.82
C VAL A 98 -2.35 10.66 8.32
N GLU A 99 -2.64 11.66 7.49
CA GLU A 99 -2.74 11.49 6.04
C GLU A 99 -1.37 11.21 5.40
N ILE A 100 -0.31 11.93 5.82
CA ILE A 100 1.06 11.70 5.33
C ILE A 100 1.52 10.28 5.69
N LEU A 101 1.33 9.87 6.96
CA LEU A 101 1.69 8.53 7.42
C LEU A 101 0.91 7.45 6.66
N ALA A 102 -0.41 7.65 6.46
CA ALA A 102 -1.25 6.73 5.72
C ALA A 102 -0.85 6.62 4.24
N LEU A 103 -0.59 7.74 3.57
CA LEU A 103 -0.14 7.76 2.16
C LEU A 103 1.22 7.07 2.01
N MET A 104 2.11 7.21 2.98
CA MET A 104 3.43 6.55 2.95
C MET A 104 3.31 5.05 3.17
N GLY A 105 2.51 4.62 4.15
CA GLY A 105 2.19 3.21 4.35
C GLY A 105 1.54 2.58 3.12
N ARG A 106 0.59 3.29 2.50
CA ARG A 106 -0.05 2.90 1.23
C ARG A 106 0.97 2.78 0.09
N ASN A 107 1.94 3.69 0.00
CA ASN A 107 2.96 3.66 -1.06
C ASN A 107 3.75 2.34 -1.00
N TRP A 108 4.21 1.97 0.20
CA TRP A 108 4.95 0.74 0.42
C TRP A 108 4.11 -0.51 0.19
N LEU A 109 2.85 -0.51 0.66
CA LEU A 109 1.91 -1.60 0.40
C LEU A 109 1.67 -1.81 -1.09
N LEU A 110 1.45 -0.73 -1.85
CA LEU A 110 1.19 -0.80 -3.28
C LEU A 110 2.43 -1.23 -4.09
N ARG A 111 3.64 -0.86 -3.64
CA ARG A 111 4.89 -1.39 -4.24
C ARG A 111 5.02 -2.90 -4.07
N ALA A 112 4.50 -3.46 -2.99
CA ALA A 112 4.56 -4.90 -2.74
C ALA A 112 3.63 -5.72 -3.66
N GLN A 113 2.63 -5.11 -4.30
CA GLN A 113 1.56 -5.83 -5.01
C GLN A 113 2.08 -6.70 -6.15
N LYS A 114 3.02 -6.22 -6.97
CA LYS A 114 3.63 -7.05 -8.02
C LYS A 114 4.29 -8.33 -7.48
N ALA A 115 5.01 -8.23 -6.37
CA ALA A 115 5.63 -9.39 -5.73
C ALA A 115 4.56 -10.32 -5.15
N LEU A 116 3.52 -9.78 -4.52
CA LEU A 116 2.38 -10.55 -4.01
C LEU A 116 1.60 -11.26 -5.12
N ALA A 117 1.34 -10.60 -6.25
CA ALA A 117 0.70 -11.17 -7.42
C ALA A 117 1.56 -12.31 -8.02
N SER A 118 2.88 -12.12 -8.09
CA SER A 118 3.82 -13.16 -8.55
C SER A 118 3.81 -14.39 -7.64
N ILE A 119 3.75 -14.18 -6.31
CA ILE A 119 3.59 -15.27 -5.34
C ILE A 119 2.27 -16.00 -5.56
N ALA A 120 1.15 -15.27 -5.65
CA ALA A 120 -0.16 -15.86 -5.84
C ALA A 120 -0.24 -16.65 -7.17
N GLN A 121 0.37 -16.17 -8.25
CA GLN A 121 0.44 -16.91 -9.51
C GLN A 121 1.28 -18.19 -9.39
N ALA A 122 2.40 -18.16 -8.66
CA ALA A 122 3.24 -19.32 -8.43
C ALA A 122 2.56 -20.37 -7.53
N GLU A 123 1.75 -19.93 -6.55
CA GLU A 123 1.00 -20.82 -5.65
C GLU A 123 -0.24 -21.44 -6.32
N ASN A 124 -0.90 -20.70 -7.22
CA ASN A 124 -2.09 -21.15 -7.94
C ASN A 124 -1.79 -21.80 -9.31
N GLY A 125 -0.52 -21.76 -9.75
CA GLY A 125 -0.10 -22.37 -10.99
C GLY A 125 -0.36 -23.88 -10.97
N PRO A 126 -0.81 -24.48 -12.08
CA PRO A 126 -0.96 -25.93 -12.14
C PRO A 126 0.40 -26.55 -11.86
N CYS A 127 0.50 -27.39 -10.83
CA CYS A 127 1.61 -28.31 -10.70
C CYS A 127 1.71 -29.05 -12.03
N SER A 128 2.68 -28.71 -12.87
CA SER A 128 3.00 -29.48 -14.05
C SER A 128 3.51 -30.81 -13.53
N MET A 129 2.59 -31.77 -13.35
CA MET A 129 2.93 -33.17 -13.24
C MET A 129 3.52 -33.56 -14.58
N ASP A 130 4.81 -33.31 -14.73
CA ASP A 130 5.60 -33.89 -15.80
C ASP A 130 5.72 -35.38 -15.46
N THR A 131 4.73 -36.14 -15.92
CA THR A 131 4.75 -37.60 -15.92
C THR A 131 5.85 -38.05 -16.87
N GLY A 132 7.09 -38.11 -16.38
CA GLY A 132 8.18 -38.41 -17.30
C GLY A 132 9.59 -38.50 -16.74
N GLN A 133 9.82 -39.02 -15.53
CA GLN A 133 10.97 -39.91 -15.24
C GLN A 133 10.99 -40.36 -13.77
N LEU A 134 10.88 -41.68 -13.60
CA LEU A 134 10.96 -42.39 -12.34
C LEU A 134 12.40 -42.46 -11.83
N HIS A 135 12.53 -42.43 -10.51
CA HIS A 135 13.66 -42.85 -9.66
C HIS A 135 14.91 -41.97 -9.63
N HIS A 136 14.97 -41.05 -8.66
CA HIS A 136 15.96 -41.09 -7.57
C HIS A 136 15.47 -40.27 -6.35
N ALA A 137 15.18 -40.97 -5.24
CA ALA A 137 15.08 -40.49 -3.85
C ALA A 137 14.19 -39.24 -3.60
N GLN A 138 12.93 -39.34 -3.18
CA GLN A 138 12.53 -39.82 -1.84
C GLN A 138 13.62 -39.62 -0.76
N LEU A 139 14.19 -38.43 -0.67
CA LEU A 139 14.47 -37.84 0.63
C LEU A 139 13.22 -37.06 1.00
N ALA A 140 12.56 -37.48 2.08
CA ALA A 140 11.45 -36.78 2.69
C ALA A 140 11.93 -35.39 3.16
N ALA A 141 12.00 -34.43 2.24
CA ALA A 141 11.90 -33.03 2.62
C ALA A 141 10.56 -32.92 3.33
N SER A 142 10.60 -32.68 4.64
CA SER A 142 9.38 -32.40 5.39
C SER A 142 8.60 -31.34 4.61
N PRO A 143 7.25 -31.42 4.50
CA PRO A 143 6.46 -30.35 3.86
C PRO A 143 6.78 -28.97 4.46
N LEU A 144 7.30 -28.93 5.70
CA LEU A 144 7.84 -27.75 6.35
C LEU A 144 9.13 -27.21 5.69
N PHE A 145 10.04 -28.07 5.23
CA PHE A 145 11.28 -27.68 4.56
C PHE A 145 11.01 -27.05 3.19
N GLU A 146 10.15 -27.67 2.37
CA GLU A 146 9.75 -27.09 1.08
C GLU A 146 8.99 -25.77 1.26
N ALA A 147 8.09 -25.68 2.25
CA ALA A 147 7.42 -24.43 2.59
C ALA A 147 8.41 -23.36 3.05
N GLN A 148 9.45 -23.74 3.80
CA GLN A 148 10.48 -22.81 4.25
C GLN A 148 11.39 -22.33 3.11
N GLU A 149 11.72 -23.19 2.13
CA GLU A 149 12.47 -22.79 0.93
C GLU A 149 11.69 -21.82 0.05
N ARG A 150 10.37 -22.04 -0.13
CA ARG A 150 9.50 -21.11 -0.88
C ARG A 150 9.52 -19.70 -0.28
N LEU A 151 9.47 -19.58 1.05
CA LEU A 151 9.54 -18.30 1.76
C LEU A 151 10.87 -17.54 1.58
N ASN A 152 11.93 -18.23 1.15
CA ASN A 152 13.22 -17.64 0.80
C ASN A 152 13.32 -17.24 -0.67
N GLY A 153 12.28 -17.47 -1.48
CA GLY A 153 12.21 -17.03 -2.86
C GLY A 153 12.26 -15.50 -2.99
N ALA A 154 12.77 -15.03 -4.14
CA ALA A 154 13.00 -13.61 -4.40
C ALA A 154 11.74 -12.75 -4.15
N HIS A 155 10.57 -13.18 -4.62
CA HIS A 155 9.32 -12.44 -4.43
C HIS A 155 8.86 -12.39 -2.96
N TYR A 156 9.06 -13.44 -2.17
CA TYR A 156 8.75 -13.42 -0.73
C TYR A 156 9.70 -12.49 0.04
N VAL A 157 10.97 -12.45 -0.34
CA VAL A 157 11.96 -11.52 0.25
C VAL A 157 11.59 -10.08 -0.08
N GLU A 158 11.31 -9.80 -1.35
CA GLU A 158 10.90 -8.48 -1.83
C GLU A 158 9.61 -8.01 -1.17
N ALA A 159 8.55 -8.84 -1.17
CA ALA A 159 7.28 -8.52 -0.54
C ALA A 159 7.46 -8.18 0.95
N ARG A 160 8.23 -8.98 1.71
CA ARG A 160 8.52 -8.69 3.12
C ARG A 160 9.27 -7.37 3.30
N ALA A 161 10.27 -7.10 2.48
CA ALA A 161 11.06 -5.87 2.56
C ALA A 161 10.20 -4.62 2.33
N LEU A 162 9.18 -4.71 1.47
CA LEU A 162 8.25 -3.63 1.18
C LEU A 162 7.11 -3.54 2.20
N LEU A 163 6.62 -4.66 2.73
CA LEU A 163 5.50 -4.69 3.68
C LEU A 163 5.89 -4.26 5.09
N LEU A 164 7.16 -4.45 5.50
CA LEU A 164 7.65 -3.98 6.81
C LEU A 164 7.50 -2.45 7.00
N PRO A 165 8.00 -1.59 6.10
CA PRO A 165 7.75 -0.16 6.22
C PRO A 165 6.27 0.20 6.04
N ALA A 166 5.50 -0.57 5.26
CA ALA A 166 4.06 -0.35 5.14
C ALA A 166 3.35 -0.45 6.50
N ILE A 167 3.58 -1.53 7.25
CA ILE A 167 2.95 -1.72 8.56
C ILE A 167 3.44 -0.70 9.60
N ASP A 168 4.71 -0.28 9.56
CA ASP A 168 5.26 0.71 10.49
C ASP A 168 4.55 2.08 10.33
N TYR A 169 4.45 2.57 9.09
CA TYR A 169 3.79 3.85 8.83
C TYR A 169 2.28 3.78 9.07
N LEU A 170 1.62 2.67 8.76
CA LEU A 170 0.18 2.51 9.01
C LEU A 170 -0.14 2.41 10.51
N GLU A 171 0.68 1.71 11.31
CA GLU A 171 0.53 1.70 12.77
C GLU A 171 0.73 3.09 13.36
N ARG A 172 1.74 3.83 12.90
CA ARG A 172 1.95 5.22 13.31
C ARG A 172 0.77 6.11 12.94
N ALA A 173 0.19 5.92 11.74
CA ALA A 173 -1.00 6.63 11.31
C ALA A 173 -2.20 6.31 12.21
N VAL A 174 -2.43 5.04 12.54
CA VAL A 174 -3.50 4.60 13.46
C VAL A 174 -3.29 5.18 14.85
N GLY A 175 -2.07 5.16 15.38
CA GLY A 175 -1.73 5.76 16.67
C GLY A 175 -1.99 7.26 16.70
N ALA A 176 -1.55 7.99 15.67
CA ALA A 176 -1.81 9.42 15.53
C ALA A 176 -3.31 9.73 15.40
N ALA A 177 -4.06 8.94 14.62
CA ALA A 177 -5.49 9.12 14.44
C ALA A 177 -6.28 8.85 15.72
N LYS A 178 -5.89 7.84 16.51
CA LYS A 178 -6.44 7.59 17.84
C LYS A 178 -6.21 8.76 18.78
N ALA A 179 -4.98 9.30 18.82
CA ALA A 179 -4.65 10.44 19.67
C ALA A 179 -5.39 11.73 19.26
N GLN A 180 -5.74 11.87 17.99
CA GLN A 180 -6.45 13.02 17.44
C GLN A 180 -7.98 12.85 17.40
N GLY A 181 -8.51 11.68 17.79
CA GLY A 181 -9.95 11.37 17.67
C GLY A 181 -10.46 11.31 16.23
N SER A 182 -9.56 11.09 15.26
CA SER A 182 -9.85 11.08 13.81
C SER A 182 -9.72 9.70 13.17
N LEU A 183 -9.76 8.65 14.00
CA LEU A 183 -9.70 7.26 13.55
C LEU A 183 -10.87 6.96 12.62
N ASN A 184 -10.59 6.33 11.48
CA ASN A 184 -11.59 5.96 10.50
C ASN A 184 -11.38 4.54 9.98
N ARG A 185 -12.46 3.97 9.43
CA ARG A 185 -12.50 2.62 8.89
C ARG A 185 -11.52 2.40 7.74
N ALA A 186 -11.37 3.37 6.84
CA ALA A 186 -10.49 3.23 5.67
C ALA A 186 -9.03 3.01 6.11
N LEU A 187 -8.58 3.77 7.11
CA LEU A 187 -7.24 3.63 7.67
C LEU A 187 -7.03 2.27 8.36
N LEU A 188 -8.00 1.83 9.17
CA LEU A 188 -7.93 0.53 9.85
C LEU A 188 -7.95 -0.64 8.86
N SER A 189 -8.77 -0.54 7.81
CA SER A 189 -8.83 -1.57 6.75
C SER A 189 -7.52 -1.66 5.99
N LEU A 190 -6.92 -0.51 5.66
CA LEU A 190 -5.62 -0.43 5.00
C LEU A 190 -4.49 -1.01 5.89
N ALA A 191 -4.50 -0.69 7.19
CA ALA A 191 -3.56 -1.29 8.14
C ALA A 191 -3.73 -2.80 8.21
N ALA A 192 -4.98 -3.28 8.32
CA ALA A 192 -5.27 -4.71 8.35
C ALA A 192 -4.78 -5.43 7.09
N GLU A 193 -5.00 -4.86 5.91
CA GLU A 193 -4.52 -5.40 4.63
C GLU A 193 -2.99 -5.57 4.62
N ALA A 194 -2.24 -4.57 5.06
CA ALA A 194 -0.78 -4.65 5.14
C ALA A 194 -0.32 -5.75 6.11
N PHE A 195 -0.97 -5.90 7.26
CA PHE A 195 -0.67 -6.96 8.22
C PHE A 195 -1.04 -8.35 7.68
N MET A 196 -2.17 -8.52 7.00
CA MET A 196 -2.56 -9.79 6.38
C MET A 196 -1.57 -10.17 5.29
N SER A 197 -1.23 -9.24 4.39
CA SER A 197 -0.25 -9.45 3.34
C SER A 197 1.11 -9.87 3.91
N LEU A 198 1.58 -9.20 4.97
CA LEU A 198 2.85 -9.57 5.63
C LEU A 198 2.76 -10.95 6.30
N GLY A 199 1.62 -11.28 6.89
CA GLY A 199 1.33 -12.61 7.44
C GLY A 199 1.44 -13.71 6.39
N ASN A 200 0.89 -13.50 5.20
CA ASN A 200 0.91 -14.46 4.09
C ASN A 200 2.32 -14.75 3.58
N VAL A 201 3.21 -13.74 3.58
CA VAL A 201 4.58 -13.89 3.09
C VAL A 201 5.61 -14.20 4.17
N THR A 202 5.17 -14.46 5.41
CA THR A 202 6.05 -14.76 6.55
C THR A 202 5.90 -16.21 7.01
N SER A 203 6.98 -16.77 7.58
CA SER A 203 6.98 -18.12 8.19
C SER A 203 5.81 -18.35 9.16
N PRO A 204 5.23 -19.57 9.17
CA PRO A 204 4.16 -19.96 10.09
C PRO A 204 4.49 -19.77 11.57
N ARG A 205 5.77 -19.75 11.94
CA ARG A 205 6.20 -19.50 13.33
C ARG A 205 5.91 -18.08 13.81
N VAL A 206 5.78 -17.14 12.88
CA VAL A 206 5.72 -15.70 13.17
C VAL A 206 4.42 -15.08 12.65
N HIS A 207 3.80 -15.64 11.61
CA HIS A 207 2.65 -15.05 10.92
C HIS A 207 1.42 -14.77 11.82
N THR A 208 1.23 -15.54 12.90
CA THR A 208 0.08 -15.45 13.80
C THR A 208 0.00 -14.08 14.46
N ARG A 209 1.15 -13.46 14.74
CA ARG A 209 1.18 -12.12 15.33
C ARG A 209 0.61 -11.07 14.36
N TYR A 210 0.92 -11.21 13.07
CA TYR A 210 0.46 -10.27 12.05
C TYR A 210 -1.03 -10.43 11.78
N PHE A 211 -1.52 -11.68 11.66
CA PHE A 211 -2.96 -11.92 11.54
C PHE A 211 -3.74 -11.42 12.75
N ARG A 212 -3.21 -11.59 13.98
CA ARG A 212 -3.85 -11.03 15.18
C ARG A 212 -3.97 -9.50 15.12
N HIS A 213 -2.94 -8.80 14.65
CA HIS A 213 -2.99 -7.35 14.49
C HIS A 213 -3.99 -6.94 13.42
N ALA A 214 -4.01 -7.62 12.27
CA ALA A 214 -4.99 -7.38 11.22
C ALA A 214 -6.44 -7.54 11.74
N MET A 215 -6.70 -8.64 12.47
CA MET A 215 -8.01 -8.90 13.05
C MET A 215 -8.40 -7.83 14.09
N ALA A 216 -7.46 -7.34 14.90
CA ALA A 216 -7.73 -6.27 15.85
C ALA A 216 -8.15 -4.97 15.15
N HIS A 217 -7.50 -4.62 14.03
CA HIS A 217 -7.88 -3.45 13.23
C HIS A 217 -9.24 -3.64 12.56
N LEU A 218 -9.52 -4.80 11.98
CA LEU A 218 -10.83 -5.09 11.38
C LEU A 218 -11.96 -5.04 12.41
N ARG A 219 -11.75 -5.59 13.61
CA ARG A 219 -12.72 -5.50 14.70
C ARG A 219 -12.97 -4.05 15.14
N SER A 220 -11.88 -3.29 15.29
CA SER A 220 -11.98 -1.86 15.58
C SER A 220 -12.74 -1.10 14.49
N ALA A 221 -12.58 -1.50 13.22
CA ALA A 221 -13.25 -0.88 12.09
C ALA A 221 -14.75 -1.18 12.06
N THR A 222 -15.17 -2.39 12.46
CA THR A 222 -16.59 -2.76 12.56
C THR A 222 -17.28 -2.09 13.74
N ASP A 223 -16.56 -1.88 14.84
CA ASP A 223 -17.09 -1.20 16.03
C ASP A 223 -17.39 0.29 15.76
N LEU A 224 -16.67 0.93 14.83
CA LEU A 224 -16.95 2.31 14.39
C LEU A 224 -18.29 2.44 13.64
N ASP A 225 -18.75 1.37 12.98
CA ASP A 225 -19.97 1.36 12.15
C ASP A 225 -21.16 0.69 12.84
N GLY A 226 -21.02 0.24 14.11
CA GLY A 226 -22.07 -0.50 14.83
C GLY A 226 -22.42 -1.85 14.20
N TYR A 227 -21.53 -2.43 13.39
CA TYR A 227 -21.75 -3.69 12.68
C TYR A 227 -21.16 -4.88 13.44
N ALA A 228 -21.94 -5.94 13.63
CA ALA A 228 -21.49 -7.15 14.31
C ALA A 228 -20.63 -8.03 13.38
N LEU A 229 -19.40 -8.37 13.78
CA LEU A 229 -18.59 -9.35 13.05
C LEU A 229 -19.31 -10.70 12.96
N PRO A 230 -19.22 -11.40 11.81
CA PRO A 230 -19.61 -12.80 11.72
C PRO A 230 -18.90 -13.67 12.78
N VAL A 231 -19.61 -14.63 13.37
CA VAL A 231 -19.17 -15.42 14.54
C VAL A 231 -17.80 -16.08 14.35
N HIS A 232 -17.45 -16.50 13.13
CA HIS A 232 -16.16 -17.13 12.82
C HIS A 232 -14.96 -16.17 12.87
N LEU A 233 -15.20 -14.86 12.94
CA LEU A 233 -14.18 -13.82 13.08
C LEU A 233 -14.10 -13.23 14.50
N GLN A 234 -14.94 -13.70 15.43
CA GLN A 234 -14.96 -13.26 16.83
C GLN A 234 -14.04 -14.10 17.75
N GLN A 235 -13.62 -15.28 17.31
CA GLN A 235 -12.76 -16.20 18.08
C GLN A 235 -11.29 -15.80 18.06
#